data_AF-A0A7Y3MEM9-F1
#
_entry.id   AF-A0A7Y3MEM9-F1
#
_cell.length_a   1.000
_cell.length_b   1.000
_cell.length_c   1.000
_cell.angle_alpha   90.00
_cell.angle_beta   90.00
_cell.angle_gamma   90.00
#
_symmetry.space_group_name_H-M   'P 1'
#
loop_
_entity.id
_entity.type
_entity.pdbx_description
1 polymer ?
#
loop_
_entity_poly.entity_id
_entity_poly.type
_entity_poly.pdbx_seq_one_letter_code
_entity_poly.pdbx_strand_id
1 'polypeptide(L)'
;MTLLFLLALVLTLMILSYNRVPLVVTVIILAVITALLTNFRIAYPTPTWFRWSFGIIMITLAGFSIKPLRRLLISDRLYSLFRKLLPRLSDTEQEALDAGTVWWDGELFSGRPRWRKLLKTPPATLSEKEQAYLDGPVEELCRSLD
;
A
#
# COMPACT_ATOMS: atom_id res chain seq x y z
N MET A 1 -35.11 11.09 -6.75
CA MET A 1 -34.86 10.46 -5.44
C MET A 1 -33.89 9.29 -5.52
N THR A 2 -34.17 8.23 -6.29
CA THR A 2 -33.26 7.06 -6.46
C THR A 2 -31.85 7.42 -6.96
N LEU A 3 -31.75 8.29 -7.97
CA LEU A 3 -30.47 8.78 -8.49
C LEU A 3 -29.63 9.53 -7.44
N LEU A 4 -30.28 10.31 -6.56
CA LEU A 4 -29.58 11.05 -5.50
C LEU A 4 -28.95 10.09 -4.49
N PHE A 5 -29.67 9.04 -4.10
CA PHE A 5 -29.15 7.99 -3.22
C PHE A 5 -27.99 7.21 -3.86
N LEU A 6 -28.09 6.91 -5.16
CA LEU A 6 -27.00 6.24 -5.89
C LEU A 6 -25.75 7.13 -5.96
N LEU A 7 -25.90 8.41 -6.29
CA LEU A 7 -24.80 9.37 -6.31
C LEU A 7 -24.18 9.53 -4.93
N ALA A 8 -24.99 9.66 -3.87
CA ALA A 8 -24.50 9.74 -2.50
C ALA A 8 -23.69 8.50 -2.09
N LEU A 9 -24.12 7.30 -2.48
CA LEU A 9 -23.39 6.05 -2.25
C LEU A 9 -22.03 6.08 -2.94
N VAL A 10 -22.00 6.37 -4.24
CA VAL A 10 -20.77 6.37 -5.04
C VAL A 10 -19.80 7.42 -4.50
N LEU A 11 -20.28 8.62 -4.20
CA LEU A 11 -19.46 9.70 -3.65
C LEU A 11 -18.91 9.33 -2.27
N THR A 12 -19.72 8.76 -1.38
CA THR A 12 -19.26 8.32 -0.05
C THR A 12 -18.14 7.29 -0.16
N LEU A 13 -18.33 6.27 -1.01
CA LEU A 13 -17.30 5.26 -1.25
C LEU A 13 -16.03 5.86 -1.87
N MET A 14 -16.17 6.77 -2.82
CA MET A 14 -15.05 7.44 -3.48
C MET A 14 -14.24 8.29 -2.49
N ILE A 15 -14.91 9.07 -1.65
CA ILE A 15 -14.27 9.92 -0.63
C ILE A 15 -13.54 9.06 0.41
N LEU A 16 -14.19 8.01 0.92
CA LEU A 16 -13.57 7.11 1.91
C LEU A 16 -12.35 6.37 1.33
N SER A 17 -12.44 5.96 0.06
CA SER A 17 -11.33 5.32 -0.66
C SER A 17 -10.17 6.28 -0.92
N TYR A 18 -10.46 7.50 -1.38
CA TYR A 18 -9.48 8.54 -1.64
C TYR A 18 -8.67 8.89 -0.38
N ASN A 19 -9.35 9.01 0.75
CA ASN A 19 -8.73 9.30 2.05
C ASN A 19 -8.04 8.09 2.71
N ARG A 20 -7.99 6.93 2.02
CA ARG A 20 -7.36 5.69 2.51
C ARG A 20 -7.88 5.26 3.89
N VAL A 21 -9.17 5.47 4.15
CA VAL A 21 -9.80 5.13 5.44
C VAL A 21 -9.76 3.60 5.65
N PRO A 22 -9.41 3.13 6.86
CA PRO A 22 -9.35 1.69 7.13
C PRO A 22 -10.73 1.03 6.94
N LEU A 23 -10.70 -0.20 6.44
CA LEU A 23 -11.89 -0.91 5.96
C LEU A 23 -12.96 -1.10 7.06
N VAL A 24 -12.55 -1.29 8.32
CA VAL A 24 -13.44 -1.35 9.49
C VAL A 24 -14.22 -0.05 9.67
N VAL A 25 -13.54 1.10 9.56
CA VAL A 25 -14.16 2.42 9.74
C VAL A 25 -15.13 2.70 8.60
N THR A 26 -14.79 2.32 7.37
CA THR A 26 -15.70 2.40 6.22
C THR A 26 -16.97 1.59 6.45
N VAL A 27 -16.86 0.36 6.97
CA VAL A 27 -18.01 -0.49 7.33
C VAL A 27 -18.87 0.19 8.40
N ILE A 28 -18.27 0.73 9.47
CA ILE A 28 -19.02 1.44 10.52
C ILE A 28 -19.76 2.65 9.96
N ILE A 29 -19.10 3.48 9.14
CA ILE A 29 -19.72 4.68 8.55
C ILE A 29 -20.92 4.30 7.68
N LEU A 30 -20.78 3.30 6.81
CA LEU A 30 -21.86 2.82 5.95
C LEU A 30 -23.02 2.21 6.77
N ALA A 31 -22.74 1.52 7.87
CA ALA A 31 -23.76 1.01 8.79
C ALA A 31 -24.57 2.15 9.42
N VAL A 32 -23.88 3.18 9.92
CA VAL A 32 -24.50 4.35 10.57
C VAL A 32 -25.36 5.12 9.57
N ILE A 33 -24.84 5.38 8.37
CA ILE A 33 -25.61 6.04 7.29
C ILE A 33 -26.88 5.25 6.96
N THR A 34 -26.77 3.93 6.84
CA THR A 34 -27.91 3.06 6.53
C THR A 34 -28.95 3.07 7.66
N ALA A 35 -28.51 3.02 8.93
CA ALA A 35 -29.40 3.05 10.08
C ALA A 35 -30.13 4.40 10.22
N LEU A 36 -29.42 5.51 10.05
CA LEU A 36 -30.00 6.86 10.11
C LEU A 36 -31.05 7.07 9.02
N LEU A 37 -30.73 6.71 7.78
CA LEU A 37 -31.68 6.79 6.65
C LEU A 37 -32.89 5.87 6.83
N THR A 38 -32.72 4.71 7.47
CA THR A 38 -33.81 3.75 7.73
C THR A 38 -34.73 4.20 8.86
N ASN A 39 -34.27 5.04 9.79
CA ASN A 39 -35.08 5.56 10.90
C ASN A 39 -35.81 6.87 10.55
N PHE A 40 -35.27 7.68 9.63
CA PHE A 40 -35.89 8.92 9.14
C PHE A 40 -36.97 8.69 8.05
N ARG A 41 -37.77 7.62 8.17
CA ARG A 41 -38.79 7.22 7.17
C ARG A 41 -39.90 8.25 6.94
N ILE A 42 -40.07 9.18 7.87
CA ILE A 42 -41.17 10.15 7.86
C ILE A 42 -40.92 11.26 6.82
N ALA A 43 -39.66 11.60 6.53
CA ALA A 43 -39.31 12.69 5.60
C ALA A 43 -39.01 12.20 4.17
N TYR A 44 -38.47 10.98 4.01
CA TYR A 44 -38.08 10.46 2.70
C TYR A 44 -38.36 8.95 2.62
N PRO A 45 -39.17 8.47 1.65
CA PRO A 45 -39.32 7.04 1.39
C PRO A 45 -38.00 6.49 0.85
N THR A 46 -37.24 5.81 1.72
CA THR A 46 -36.01 5.13 1.31
C THR A 46 -36.35 3.93 0.41
N PRO A 47 -35.81 3.85 -0.82
CA PRO A 47 -36.07 2.72 -1.69
C PRO A 47 -35.57 1.40 -1.08
N THR A 48 -36.37 0.34 -1.17
CA THR A 48 -36.02 -0.96 -0.57
C THR A 48 -34.72 -1.53 -1.13
N TRP A 49 -34.46 -1.33 -2.44
CA TRP A 49 -33.23 -1.79 -3.10
C TRP A 49 -31.96 -1.17 -2.52
N PHE A 50 -32.04 0.09 -2.05
CA PHE A 50 -30.91 0.81 -1.47
C PHE A 50 -30.42 0.14 -0.17
N ARG A 51 -31.36 -0.38 0.63
CA ARG A 51 -31.04 -1.06 1.88
C ARG A 51 -30.36 -2.42 1.64
N TRP A 52 -30.83 -3.16 0.63
CA TRP A 52 -30.24 -4.44 0.24
C TRP A 52 -28.85 -4.26 -0.37
N SER A 53 -28.66 -3.28 -1.25
CA SER A 53 -27.35 -3.03 -1.86
C SER A 53 -26.30 -2.60 -0.82
N PHE A 54 -26.64 -1.69 0.09
CA PHE A 54 -25.77 -1.33 1.22
C PHE A 54 -25.48 -2.52 2.12
N GLY A 55 -26.49 -3.34 2.45
CA GLY A 55 -26.31 -4.54 3.25
C GLY A 55 -25.33 -5.55 2.62
N ILE A 56 -25.46 -5.80 1.32
CA ILE A 56 -24.56 -6.72 0.60
C ILE A 56 -23.13 -6.17 0.57
N ILE A 57 -22.96 -4.88 0.24
CA ILE A 57 -21.65 -4.21 0.23
C ILE A 57 -21.01 -4.29 1.61
N MET A 58 -21.79 -4.02 2.65
CA MET A 58 -21.38 -4.08 4.06
C MET A 58 -20.91 -5.47 4.48
N ILE A 59 -21.69 -6.52 4.21
CA ILE A 59 -21.34 -7.90 4.55
C ILE A 59 -20.08 -8.33 3.82
N THR A 60 -19.99 -7.97 2.53
CA THR A 60 -18.82 -8.26 1.71
C THR A 60 -17.58 -7.60 2.32
N LEU A 61 -17.60 -6.28 2.49
CA LEU A 61 -16.49 -5.52 3.09
C LEU A 61 -16.13 -6.04 4.49
N ALA A 62 -17.11 -6.36 5.34
CA ALA A 62 -16.86 -6.93 6.66
C ALA A 62 -16.11 -8.28 6.56
N GLY A 63 -16.50 -9.17 5.64
CA GLY A 63 -15.79 -10.41 5.36
C GLY A 63 -14.34 -10.18 4.91
N PHE A 64 -14.11 -9.17 4.06
CA PHE A 64 -12.77 -8.74 3.65
C PHE A 64 -11.95 -8.11 4.80
N SER A 65 -12.60 -7.59 5.84
CA SER A 65 -11.92 -7.03 7.00
C SER A 65 -11.27 -8.11 7.88
N ILE A 66 -11.79 -9.34 7.82
CA ILE A 66 -11.29 -10.48 8.58
C ILE A 66 -10.02 -11.01 7.89
N LYS A 67 -8.85 -10.68 8.47
CA LYS A 67 -7.52 -11.05 7.94
C LYS A 67 -7.40 -12.53 7.52
N PRO A 68 -7.78 -13.54 8.34
CA PRO A 68 -7.62 -14.94 7.93
C PRO A 68 -8.53 -15.31 6.74
N LEU A 69 -9.76 -14.80 6.71
CA LEU A 69 -10.70 -15.06 5.63
C LEU A 69 -10.24 -14.44 4.30
N ARG A 70 -9.74 -13.19 4.37
CA ARG A 70 -9.17 -12.50 3.22
C ARG A 70 -7.94 -13.22 2.66
N ARG A 71 -7.07 -13.75 3.53
CA ARG A 71 -5.89 -14.51 3.10
C ARG A 71 -6.30 -15.77 2.35
N LEU A 72 -7.12 -16.61 2.99
CA LEU A 72 -7.56 -17.90 2.45
C LEU A 72 -8.30 -17.78 1.11
N LEU A 73 -9.25 -16.83 1.01
CA LEU A 73 -10.12 -16.74 -0.18
C LEU A 73 -9.47 -15.97 -1.33
N ILE A 74 -8.55 -15.06 -1.04
CA ILE A 74 -8.12 -14.04 -2.01
C ILE A 74 -6.61 -13.95 -2.07
N SER A 75 -5.96 -13.54 -0.98
CA SER A 75 -4.52 -13.24 -1.02
C SER A 75 -3.70 -14.47 -1.40
N ASP A 76 -4.00 -15.64 -0.85
CA ASP A 76 -3.21 -16.86 -1.09
C ASP A 76 -3.40 -17.37 -2.54
N ARG A 77 -4.62 -17.26 -3.07
CA ARG A 77 -4.92 -17.62 -4.46
C ARG A 77 -4.23 -16.69 -5.44
N LEU A 78 -4.34 -15.37 -5.22
CA LEU A 78 -3.63 -14.37 -6.04
C LEU A 78 -2.12 -14.54 -5.94
N TYR A 79 -1.60 -14.73 -4.73
CA TYR A 79 -0.17 -14.98 -4.51
C TYR A 79 0.31 -16.21 -5.28
N SER A 80 -0.47 -17.29 -5.34
CA SER A 80 -0.10 -18.48 -6.11
C SER A 80 0.00 -18.21 -7.62
N LEU A 81 -0.81 -17.29 -8.16
CA LEU A 81 -0.74 -16.85 -9.55
C LEU A 81 0.47 -15.94 -9.77
N PHE A 82 0.65 -14.92 -8.92
CA PHE A 82 1.78 -14.01 -9.01
C PHE A 82 3.12 -14.72 -8.86
N ARG A 83 3.21 -15.70 -7.95
CA ARG A 83 4.42 -16.52 -7.75
C ARG A 83 4.81 -17.31 -9.01
N LYS A 84 3.85 -17.69 -9.86
CA LYS A 84 4.15 -18.35 -11.14
C LYS A 84 4.69 -17.40 -12.20
N LEU A 85 4.32 -16.12 -12.12
CA LEU A 85 4.74 -15.08 -13.07
C LEU A 85 6.07 -14.45 -12.69
N LEU A 86 6.42 -14.46 -11.40
CA LEU A 86 7.67 -13.90 -10.91
C LEU A 86 8.85 -14.78 -11.34
N PRO A 87 9.90 -14.20 -11.96
CA PRO A 87 11.13 -14.93 -12.25
C PRO A 87 11.76 -15.42 -10.94
N ARG A 88 12.45 -16.56 -11.01
CA ARG A 88 13.28 -17.00 -9.90
C ARG A 88 14.49 -16.07 -9.81
N LEU A 89 14.68 -15.43 -8.66
CA LEU A 89 15.90 -14.71 -8.35
C LEU A 89 17.08 -15.68 -8.40
N SER A 90 18.19 -15.27 -9.01
CA SER A 90 19.44 -16.03 -8.90
C SER A 90 20.02 -15.89 -7.50
N ASP A 91 20.87 -16.85 -7.10
CA ASP A 91 21.56 -16.79 -5.81
C ASP A 91 22.37 -15.49 -5.67
N THR A 92 22.97 -15.01 -6.76
CA THR A 92 23.74 -13.75 -6.79
C THR A 92 22.87 -12.49 -6.66
N GLU A 93 21.68 -12.46 -7.27
CA GLU A 93 20.73 -11.35 -7.12
C GLU A 93 20.15 -11.32 -5.71
N GLN A 94 19.89 -12.49 -5.14
CA GLN A 94 19.41 -12.60 -3.77
C GLN A 94 20.47 -12.14 -2.77
N GLU A 95 21.73 -12.54 -2.95
CA GLU A 95 22.83 -12.10 -2.11
C GLU A 95 23.11 -10.59 -2.25
N ALA A 96 22.92 -10.02 -3.45
CA ALA A 96 22.97 -8.57 -3.66
C ALA A 96 21.81 -7.82 -2.95
N LEU A 97 20.61 -8.39 -2.94
CA LEU A 97 19.45 -7.83 -2.23
C LEU A 97 19.60 -7.96 -0.71
N ASP A 98 20.11 -9.08 -0.21
CA ASP A 98 20.32 -9.35 1.22
C ASP A 98 21.51 -8.55 1.77
N ALA A 99 22.57 -8.36 0.98
CA ALA A 99 23.70 -7.48 1.30
C ALA A 99 23.33 -5.99 1.20
N GLY A 100 22.30 -5.65 0.41
CA GLY A 100 21.80 -4.29 0.25
C GLY A 100 20.85 -3.89 1.38
N THR A 101 21.31 -3.08 2.33
CA THR A 101 20.35 -2.35 3.18
C THR A 101 19.70 -1.25 2.35
N VAL A 102 18.37 -1.24 2.30
CA VAL A 102 17.58 -0.13 1.77
C VAL A 102 17.96 1.15 2.54
N TRP A 103 18.72 2.05 1.91
CA TRP A 103 19.40 3.16 2.57
C TRP A 103 18.56 4.43 2.44
N TRP A 104 18.93 5.35 1.55
CA TRP A 104 18.14 6.56 1.24
C TRP A 104 17.15 6.33 0.10
N ASP A 105 17.41 5.34 -0.75
CA ASP A 105 16.66 4.97 -1.95
C ASP A 105 15.27 4.44 -1.61
N GLY A 106 15.13 3.53 -0.64
CA GLY A 106 13.79 3.06 -0.27
C GLY A 106 12.97 4.09 0.52
N GLU A 107 13.59 5.08 1.15
CA GLU A 107 12.86 6.22 1.70
C GLU A 107 12.21 7.01 0.54
N LEU A 108 12.93 7.18 -0.58
CA LEU A 108 12.44 7.85 -1.78
C LEU A 108 11.35 7.02 -2.48
N PHE A 109 11.55 5.71 -2.64
CA PHE A 109 10.58 4.80 -3.28
C PHE A 109 9.36 4.44 -2.41
N SER A 110 9.34 4.86 -1.14
CA SER A 110 8.19 4.65 -0.25
C SER A 110 6.92 5.44 -0.63
N GLY A 111 7.03 6.41 -1.55
CA GLY A 111 5.94 7.30 -1.97
C GLY A 111 5.56 8.37 -0.95
N ARG A 112 6.13 8.34 0.27
CA ARG A 112 6.02 9.40 1.30
C ARG A 112 7.38 9.61 2.00
N PRO A 113 8.41 10.09 1.28
CA PRO A 113 9.75 10.24 1.83
C PRO A 113 9.78 11.20 3.03
N ARG A 114 10.48 10.81 4.11
CA ARG A 114 10.75 11.71 5.24
C ARG A 114 11.97 12.58 4.93
N TRP A 115 11.75 13.71 4.27
CA TRP A 115 12.81 14.64 3.84
C TRP A 115 13.76 15.07 4.94
N ARG A 116 13.26 15.27 6.18
CA ARG A 116 14.11 15.60 7.33
C ARG A 116 15.16 14.54 7.65
N LYS A 117 14.90 13.26 7.34
CA LYS A 117 15.86 12.17 7.55
C LYS A 117 16.90 12.19 6.43
N LEU A 118 16.47 12.32 5.18
CA LEU A 118 17.35 12.36 4.01
C LEU A 118 18.34 13.53 4.06
N LEU A 119 17.88 14.72 4.41
CA LEU A 119 18.73 15.92 4.51
C LEU A 119 19.69 15.90 5.70
N LYS A 120 19.49 14.98 6.66
CA LYS A 120 20.38 14.80 7.81
C LYS A 120 21.45 13.73 7.56
N THR A 121 21.34 12.96 6.47
CA THR A 121 22.35 11.96 6.14
C THR A 121 23.66 12.67 5.80
N PRO A 122 24.75 12.41 6.54
CA PRO A 122 26.03 13.04 6.25
C PRO A 122 26.57 12.55 4.91
N PRO A 123 27.40 13.37 4.22
CA PRO A 123 28.12 12.90 3.05
C PRO A 123 29.00 11.70 3.42
N ALA A 124 29.04 10.68 2.56
CA ALA A 124 29.99 9.59 2.70
C ALA A 124 31.40 10.19 2.60
N THR A 125 32.22 9.97 3.63
CA THR A 125 33.61 10.40 3.66
C THR A 125 34.47 9.16 3.78
N LEU A 126 35.53 9.11 2.99
CA LEU A 126 36.51 8.03 3.06
C LEU A 126 37.49 8.34 4.19
N SER A 127 37.89 7.30 4.93
CA SER A 127 39.01 7.42 5.84
C SER A 127 40.31 7.66 5.06
N GLU A 128 41.33 8.24 5.72
CA GLU A 128 42.64 8.46 5.10
C GLU A 128 43.25 7.17 4.53
N LYS A 129 43.01 6.03 5.19
CA LYS A 129 43.47 4.72 4.72
C LYS A 129 42.77 4.28 3.45
N GLU A 130 41.46 4.46 3.38
CA GLU A 130 40.67 4.10 2.19
C GLU A 130 41.03 5.01 1.01
N GLN A 131 41.21 6.31 1.27
CA GLN A 131 41.63 7.28 0.25
C GLN A 131 43.04 6.94 -0.28
N ALA A 132 44.01 6.66 0.60
CA ALA A 132 45.35 6.26 0.20
C ALA A 132 45.38 4.92 -0.58
N TYR A 133 44.45 4.02 -0.28
CA TYR A 133 44.32 2.76 -1.01
C TYR A 133 43.76 2.96 -2.43
N LEU A 134 42.80 3.87 -2.60
CA LEU A 134 42.28 4.25 -3.92
C LEU A 134 43.35 4.98 -4.74
N ASP A 135 44.03 5.96 -4.15
CA ASP A 135 44.98 6.82 -4.86
C ASP A 135 46.31 6.13 -5.22
N GLY A 136 46.61 4.98 -4.59
CA GLY A 136 47.83 4.21 -4.84
C GLY A 136 47.55 2.88 -5.54
N PRO A 137 47.32 1.78 -4.79
CA PRO A 137 47.15 0.43 -5.32
C PRO A 137 46.12 0.31 -6.45
N VAL A 138 44.96 0.96 -6.29
CA VAL A 138 43.89 0.88 -7.30
C VAL A 138 44.30 1.63 -8.57
N GLU A 139 44.89 2.81 -8.43
CA GLU A 139 45.32 3.61 -9.58
C GLU A 139 46.49 2.97 -10.33
N GLU A 140 47.40 2.29 -9.63
CA GLU A 140 48.49 1.51 -10.24
C GLU A 140 47.95 0.29 -11.00
N LEU A 141 46.94 -0.40 -10.44
CA LEU A 141 46.25 -1.48 -11.14
C LEU A 141 45.55 -0.98 -12.41
N CYS A 142 44.81 0.13 -12.35
CA CYS A 142 44.14 0.71 -13.51
C CYS A 142 45.12 1.00 -14.66
N ARG A 143 46.28 1.60 -14.36
CA ARG A 143 47.33 1.85 -15.37
C ARG A 143 47.95 0.59 -15.98
N SER A 144 47.89 -0.54 -15.28
CA SER A 144 48.42 -1.81 -15.78
C SER A 144 47.45 -2.57 -16.68
N LEU A 145 46.18 -2.16 -16.70
CA LEU A 145 45.09 -2.80 -17.45
C LEU A 145 44.66 -2.00 -18.71
N ASP A 146 45.09 -0.75 -18.83
CA ASP A 146 45.05 0.05 -20.08
C ASP A 146 46.17 -0.38 -21.06
#